data_AF-A0A3A6P587-F1
#
_entry.id   AF-A0A3A6P587-F1
#
_cell.length_a   1.000
_cell.length_b   1.000
_cell.length_c   1.000
_cell.angle_alpha   90.00
_cell.angle_beta   90.00
_cell.angle_gamma   90.00
#
_symmetry.space_group_name_H-M   'P 1'
#
loop_
_entity.id
_entity.type
_entity.pdbx_description
1 polymer ?
#
loop_
_entity_poly.entity_id
_entity_poly.type
_entity_poly.pdbx_seq_one_letter_code
_entity_poly.pdbx_strand_id
1 'polypeptide(L)'
;MEQPDWNKNDLFDGANSLFKYVEQKTQESIQWYLIKKNPKKTVSIILRCLAIIFTSIGGLIPLIASAKSDSVLWGIQFNQFGYISLLIAASCVGFDKFFGLSSSWMRFMSISLVLEKHLQDLQLEWSLLHLKYINQQNQSVELIEHMVNRLREFSFMINALVEKETKEWIAEFQTNLAQLENNTKQKLIAGRPEHIEIKEHKTT
;
A
#
# COMPACT_ATOMS: atom_id res chain seq x y z
N MET A 1 4.66 4.43 25.71
CA MET A 1 3.63 3.53 26.28
C MET A 1 4.15 2.97 27.58
N GLU A 2 3.42 3.21 28.66
CA GLU A 2 3.70 2.64 29.97
C GLU A 2 3.31 1.15 29.98
N GLN A 3 4.09 0.30 30.65
CA GLN A 3 3.80 -1.13 30.69
C GLN A 3 2.55 -1.38 31.56
N PRO A 4 1.74 -2.40 31.26
CA PRO A 4 0.59 -2.73 32.10
C PRO A 4 1.07 -3.05 33.52
N ASP A 5 0.48 -2.37 34.50
CA ASP A 5 0.72 -2.64 35.91
C ASP A 5 -0.11 -3.84 36.38
N TRP A 6 0.59 -4.96 36.60
CA TRP A 6 0.02 -6.24 37.03
C TRP A 6 -0.04 -6.37 38.56
N ASN A 7 0.66 -5.51 39.29
CA ASN A 7 0.81 -5.64 40.75
C ASN A 7 -0.30 -4.88 41.48
N LYS A 8 -1.53 -5.12 41.08
CA LYS A 8 -2.72 -4.53 41.70
C LYS A 8 -3.36 -5.52 42.65
N ASN A 9 -3.88 -5.00 43.75
CA ASN A 9 -4.50 -5.81 44.81
C ASN A 9 -5.77 -6.55 44.33
N ASP A 10 -6.36 -6.13 43.21
CA ASP A 10 -7.49 -6.79 42.54
C ASP A 10 -7.04 -7.34 41.17
N LEU A 11 -7.35 -8.62 40.93
CA LEU A 11 -7.08 -9.32 39.68
C LEU A 11 -7.78 -8.64 38.49
N PHE A 12 -8.96 -8.08 38.72
CA PHE A 12 -9.68 -7.33 37.69
C PHE A 12 -8.93 -6.06 37.29
N ASP A 13 -8.36 -5.33 38.23
CA ASP A 13 -7.63 -4.12 37.92
C ASP A 13 -6.38 -4.38 37.09
N GLY A 14 -5.71 -5.52 37.32
CA GLY A 14 -4.61 -5.99 36.48
C GLY A 14 -5.07 -6.31 35.06
N ALA A 15 -6.16 -7.07 34.92
CA ALA A 15 -6.76 -7.38 33.62
C ALA A 15 -7.22 -6.11 32.87
N ASN A 16 -7.80 -5.13 33.59
CA ASN A 16 -8.24 -3.86 33.03
C ASN A 16 -7.06 -2.96 32.62
N SER A 17 -5.97 -2.96 33.38
CA SER A 17 -4.71 -2.31 32.96
C SER A 17 -4.18 -2.92 31.66
N LEU A 18 -4.24 -4.26 31.50
CA LEU A 18 -3.85 -4.91 30.25
C LEU A 18 -4.78 -4.55 29.09
N PHE A 19 -6.09 -4.53 29.32
CA PHE A 19 -7.07 -4.10 28.32
C PHE A 19 -6.75 -2.69 27.81
N LYS A 20 -6.54 -1.72 28.70
CA LYS A 20 -6.18 -0.34 28.34
C LYS A 20 -4.88 -0.26 27.54
N TYR A 21 -3.87 -1.04 27.94
CA TYR A 21 -2.61 -1.11 27.20
C TYR A 21 -2.81 -1.64 25.77
N VAL A 22 -3.56 -2.73 25.61
CA VAL A 22 -3.86 -3.33 24.30
C VAL A 22 -4.71 -2.41 23.43
N GLU A 23 -5.72 -1.78 24.03
CA GLU A 23 -6.59 -0.79 23.39
C GLU A 23 -5.75 0.39 22.85
N GLN A 24 -4.95 1.02 23.72
CA GLN A 24 -4.12 2.16 23.34
C GLN A 24 -3.14 1.78 22.23
N LYS A 25 -2.43 0.64 22.37
CA LYS A 25 -1.49 0.17 21.35
C LYS A 25 -2.17 -0.05 19.99
N THR A 26 -3.40 -0.56 20.00
CA THR A 26 -4.18 -0.78 18.78
C THR A 26 -4.63 0.55 18.17
N GLN A 27 -5.10 1.49 18.98
CA GLN A 27 -5.46 2.84 18.54
C GLN A 27 -4.27 3.57 17.92
N GLU A 28 -3.09 3.48 18.53
CA GLU A 28 -1.85 4.04 17.99
C GLU A 28 -1.49 3.40 16.63
N SER A 29 -1.67 2.08 16.50
CA SER A 29 -1.48 1.38 15.22
C SER A 29 -2.47 1.87 14.15
N ILE A 30 -3.76 1.99 14.49
CA ILE A 30 -4.79 2.53 13.59
C ILE A 30 -4.41 3.94 13.13
N GLN A 31 -4.04 4.83 14.07
CA GLN A 31 -3.64 6.19 13.77
C GLN A 31 -2.39 6.24 12.89
N TRP A 32 -1.40 5.38 13.13
CA TRP A 32 -0.22 5.27 12.28
C TRP A 32 -0.60 4.93 10.83
N TYR A 33 -1.48 3.94 10.63
CA TYR A 33 -1.98 3.57 9.29
C TYR A 33 -2.76 4.73 8.64
N LEU A 34 -3.58 5.45 9.41
CA LEU A 34 -4.36 6.58 8.93
C LEU A 34 -3.51 7.80 8.57
N ILE A 35 -2.45 8.12 9.32
CA ILE A 35 -1.57 9.26 9.07
C ILE A 35 -0.65 8.98 7.88
N LYS A 36 -0.09 7.77 7.80
CA LYS A 36 0.89 7.39 6.76
C LYS A 36 0.29 7.29 5.36
N LYS A 37 -1.05 7.27 5.26
CA LYS A 37 -1.82 7.21 4.01
C LYS A 37 -1.71 8.50 3.17
N ASN A 38 -1.58 9.66 3.81
CA ASN A 38 -1.74 10.97 3.16
C ASN A 38 -0.68 11.30 2.10
N PRO A 39 0.63 11.15 2.34
CA PRO A 39 1.63 11.45 1.31
C PRO A 39 1.55 10.48 0.12
N LYS A 40 1.23 9.20 0.36
CA LYS A 40 1.14 8.18 -0.70
C LYS A 40 -0.03 8.41 -1.64
N LYS A 41 -1.19 8.78 -1.10
CA LYS A 41 -2.38 9.17 -1.87
C LYS A 41 -2.09 10.37 -2.77
N THR A 42 -1.52 11.44 -2.21
CA THR A 42 -1.26 12.68 -2.95
C THR A 42 -0.27 12.46 -4.09
N VAL A 43 0.81 11.70 -3.84
CA VAL A 43 1.80 11.40 -4.87
C VAL A 43 1.18 10.58 -6.00
N SER A 44 0.38 9.55 -5.71
CA SER A 44 -0.30 8.76 -6.76
C SER A 44 -1.26 9.61 -7.61
N ILE A 45 -2.03 10.50 -6.99
CA ILE A 45 -2.94 11.42 -7.72
C ILE A 45 -2.15 12.35 -8.64
N ILE A 46 -1.07 12.96 -8.13
CA ILE A 46 -0.22 13.86 -8.94
C ILE A 46 0.39 13.10 -10.13
N LEU A 47 0.95 11.91 -9.90
CA LEU A 47 1.54 11.07 -10.94
C LEU A 47 0.53 10.70 -12.04
N ARG A 48 -0.72 10.38 -11.67
CA ARG A 48 -1.79 10.10 -12.64
C ARG A 48 -2.20 11.33 -13.43
N CYS A 49 -2.36 12.48 -12.77
CA CYS A 49 -2.67 13.73 -13.46
C CYS A 49 -1.56 14.12 -14.43
N LEU A 50 -0.29 14.03 -14.02
CA LEU A 50 0.85 14.29 -14.90
C LEU A 50 0.88 13.33 -16.08
N ALA A 51 0.68 12.02 -15.85
CA ALA A 51 0.63 11.05 -16.93
C ALA A 51 -0.45 11.38 -17.98
N ILE A 52 -1.65 11.77 -17.55
CA ILE A 52 -2.75 12.15 -18.46
C ILE A 52 -2.40 13.41 -19.25
N ILE A 53 -1.90 14.45 -18.56
CA ILE A 53 -1.52 15.72 -19.18
C ILE A 53 -0.42 15.50 -20.22
N PHE A 54 0.66 14.81 -19.84
CA PHE A 54 1.80 14.57 -20.73
C PHE A 54 1.50 13.58 -21.85
N THR A 55 0.59 12.62 -21.65
CA THR A 55 0.12 11.75 -22.74
C THR A 55 -0.69 12.57 -23.75
N SER A 56 -1.55 13.46 -23.27
CA SER A 56 -2.37 14.32 -24.13
C SER A 56 -1.49 15.29 -24.93
N ILE A 57 -0.55 15.99 -24.26
CA ILE A 57 0.40 16.88 -24.91
C ILE A 57 1.29 16.11 -25.90
N GLY A 58 1.83 14.97 -25.48
CA GLY A 58 2.70 14.13 -26.30
C GLY A 58 2.02 13.54 -27.53
N GLY A 59 0.72 13.25 -27.47
CA GLY A 59 -0.06 12.79 -28.61
C GLY A 59 -0.50 13.92 -29.56
N LEU A 60 -0.77 15.11 -29.02
CA LEU A 60 -1.25 16.25 -29.81
C LEU A 60 -0.13 17.02 -30.52
N ILE A 61 1.06 17.13 -29.93
CA ILE A 61 2.19 17.88 -30.50
C ILE A 61 2.61 17.36 -31.90
N PRO A 62 2.82 16.04 -32.11
CA PRO A 62 3.17 15.52 -33.43
C PRO A 62 2.10 15.82 -34.48
N LEU A 63 0.83 15.79 -34.09
CA LEU A 63 -0.31 16.03 -34.98
C LEU A 63 -0.38 17.50 -35.44
N ILE A 64 -0.07 18.44 -34.54
CA ILE A 64 0.02 19.87 -34.85
C ILE A 64 1.28 20.19 -35.66
N ALA A 65 2.41 19.56 -35.31
CA ALA A 65 3.68 19.72 -36.02
C ALA A 65 3.57 19.28 -37.49
N SER A 66 2.95 18.12 -37.74
CA SER A 66 2.67 17.63 -39.10
C SER A 66 1.78 18.57 -39.93
N ALA A 67 1.01 19.44 -39.29
CA ALA A 67 0.09 20.34 -39.97
C ALA A 67 0.74 21.66 -40.42
N LYS A 68 1.74 22.21 -39.72
CA LYS A 68 2.25 23.56 -40.06
C LYS A 68 3.53 24.12 -39.41
N SER A 69 4.36 23.37 -38.67
CA SER A 69 5.33 24.02 -37.75
C SER A 69 6.76 23.47 -37.78
N ASP A 70 7.64 24.10 -38.58
CA ASP A 70 9.12 24.00 -38.46
C ASP A 70 9.66 24.99 -37.42
N SER A 71 9.01 25.08 -36.25
CA SER A 71 9.45 25.97 -35.18
C SER A 71 10.46 25.28 -34.27
N VAL A 72 11.54 26.00 -33.95
CA VAL A 72 12.55 25.58 -32.99
C VAL A 72 12.39 26.41 -31.74
N LEU A 73 12.17 25.75 -30.60
CA LEU A 73 12.12 26.37 -29.29
C LEU A 73 13.25 25.79 -28.44
N TRP A 74 14.10 26.66 -27.90
CA TRP A 74 15.23 26.27 -27.04
C TRP A 74 16.20 25.27 -27.71
N GLY A 75 16.41 25.41 -29.01
CA GLY A 75 17.30 24.53 -29.79
C GLY A 75 16.75 23.13 -30.06
N ILE A 76 15.52 22.84 -29.64
CA ILE A 76 14.83 21.55 -29.82
C ILE A 76 13.72 21.76 -30.85
N GLN A 77 13.60 20.84 -31.81
CA GLN A 77 12.49 20.88 -32.77
C GLN A 77 11.17 20.68 -32.04
N PHE A 78 10.13 21.42 -32.41
CA PHE A 78 8.81 21.32 -31.76
C PHE A 78 8.29 19.87 -31.63
N ASN A 79 8.59 19.05 -32.64
CA ASN A 79 8.23 17.64 -32.75
C ASN A 79 8.87 16.79 -31.64
N GLN A 80 10.08 17.15 -31.19
CA GLN A 80 10.83 16.42 -30.17
C GLN A 80 10.26 16.60 -28.76
N PHE A 81 9.59 17.73 -28.49
CA PHE A 81 8.87 17.94 -27.23
C PHE A 81 7.71 16.96 -27.05
N GLY A 82 7.10 16.50 -28.16
CA GLY A 82 6.08 15.44 -28.12
C GLY A 82 6.65 14.14 -27.55
N TYR A 83 7.83 13.72 -28.02
CA TYR A 83 8.50 12.51 -27.53
C TYR A 83 8.96 12.64 -26.07
N ILE A 84 9.50 13.80 -25.67
CA ILE A 84 9.87 14.07 -24.28
C ILE A 84 8.64 14.00 -23.37
N SER A 85 7.52 14.58 -23.79
CA SER A 85 6.24 14.52 -23.07
C SER A 85 5.78 13.07 -22.89
N LEU A 86 5.79 12.26 -23.96
CA LEU A 86 5.43 10.83 -23.86
C LEU A 86 6.35 10.05 -22.92
N LEU A 87 7.66 10.36 -22.91
CA LEU A 87 8.62 9.73 -22.02
C LEU A 87 8.38 10.07 -20.55
N ILE A 88 8.03 11.32 -20.24
CA ILE A 88 7.63 11.74 -18.90
C ILE A 88 6.34 11.03 -18.49
N ALA A 89 5.34 10.97 -19.37
CA ALA A 89 4.10 10.26 -19.09
C ALA A 89 4.33 8.78 -18.77
N ALA A 90 5.12 8.09 -19.60
CA ALA A 90 5.48 6.69 -19.39
C ALA A 90 6.26 6.49 -18.08
N SER A 91 7.17 7.40 -17.74
CA SER A 91 7.92 7.37 -16.49
C SER A 91 7.00 7.54 -15.29
N CYS A 92 6.02 8.45 -15.37
CA CYS A 92 5.02 8.64 -14.31
C CYS A 92 4.18 7.37 -14.08
N VAL A 93 3.70 6.73 -15.15
CA VAL A 93 2.93 5.48 -15.04
C VAL A 93 3.80 4.35 -14.49
N GLY A 94 5.03 4.22 -14.98
CA GLY A 94 6.00 3.23 -14.49
C GLY A 94 6.30 3.41 -13.00
N PHE A 95 6.43 4.65 -12.54
CA PHE A 95 6.68 4.96 -11.13
C PHE A 95 5.46 4.66 -10.24
N ASP A 96 4.23 5.02 -10.64
CA ASP A 96 3.01 4.66 -9.87
C ASP A 96 2.86 3.14 -9.74
N LYS A 97 3.13 2.41 -10.82
CA LYS A 97 3.04 0.94 -10.86
C LYS A 97 4.15 0.26 -10.05
N PHE A 98 5.39 0.70 -10.19
CA PHE A 98 6.53 0.09 -9.49
C PHE A 98 6.44 0.25 -7.98
N PHE A 99 6.04 1.44 -7.52
CA PHE A 99 5.94 1.74 -6.09
C PHE A 99 4.57 1.38 -5.50
N GLY A 100 3.62 0.88 -6.31
CA GLY A 100 2.28 0.48 -5.85
C GLY A 100 1.58 1.59 -5.08
N LEU A 101 1.81 2.85 -5.43
CA LEU A 101 1.39 4.00 -4.60
C LEU A 101 -0.13 4.09 -4.48
N SER A 102 -0.82 3.67 -5.53
CA SER A 102 -2.28 3.61 -5.59
C SER A 102 -2.87 2.41 -4.84
N SER A 103 -2.25 1.23 -4.88
CA SER A 103 -2.70 0.06 -4.12
C SER A 103 -2.44 0.22 -2.62
N SER A 104 -1.30 0.81 -2.27
CA SER A 104 -0.85 0.99 -0.88
C SER A 104 -1.84 1.79 -0.01
N TRP A 105 -2.42 2.88 -0.54
CA TRP A 105 -3.38 3.69 0.24
C TRP A 105 -4.68 2.93 0.56
N MET A 106 -5.24 2.18 -0.40
CA MET A 106 -6.45 1.39 -0.18
C MET A 106 -6.21 0.28 0.85
N ARG A 107 -5.02 -0.30 0.83
CA ARG A 107 -4.59 -1.35 1.75
C ARG A 107 -4.47 -0.84 3.18
N PHE A 108 -3.81 0.31 3.38
CA PHE A 108 -3.76 0.96 4.69
C PHE A 108 -5.16 1.31 5.20
N MET A 109 -6.06 1.79 4.34
CA MET A 109 -7.45 2.03 4.74
C MET A 109 -8.17 0.75 5.16
N SER A 110 -8.01 -0.33 4.39
CA SER A 110 -8.63 -1.61 4.68
C SER A 110 -8.17 -2.18 6.02
N ILE A 111 -6.87 -2.12 6.33
CA ILE A 111 -6.32 -2.55 7.61
C ILE A 111 -6.83 -1.69 8.75
N SER A 112 -6.86 -0.36 8.58
CA SER A 112 -7.44 0.54 9.58
C SER A 112 -8.88 0.18 9.90
N LEU A 113 -9.73 -0.05 8.89
CA LEU A 113 -11.13 -0.44 9.08
C LEU A 113 -11.28 -1.80 9.78
N VAL A 114 -10.45 -2.77 9.43
CA VAL A 114 -10.45 -4.10 10.08
C VAL A 114 -10.04 -3.98 11.54
N LEU A 115 -8.98 -3.22 11.85
CA LEU A 115 -8.53 -2.98 13.22
C LEU A 115 -9.57 -2.20 14.04
N GLU A 116 -10.19 -1.16 13.46
CA GLU A 116 -11.26 -0.39 14.12
C GLU A 116 -12.45 -1.28 14.48
N LYS A 117 -12.91 -2.12 13.55
CA LYS A 117 -14.00 -3.07 13.79
C LYS A 117 -13.66 -4.03 14.94
N HIS A 118 -12.49 -4.67 14.89
CA HIS A 118 -12.11 -5.62 15.93
C HIS A 118 -11.90 -4.95 17.29
N LEU A 119 -11.40 -3.72 17.32
CA LEU A 119 -11.26 -2.96 18.55
C LEU A 119 -12.63 -2.65 19.17
N GLN A 120 -13.61 -2.24 18.36
CA GLN A 120 -14.98 -2.02 18.82
C GLN A 120 -15.61 -3.30 19.38
N ASP A 121 -15.42 -4.43 18.69
CA ASP A 121 -15.90 -5.73 19.16
C ASP A 121 -15.29 -6.08 20.53
N LEU A 122 -13.97 -5.88 20.69
CA LEU A 122 -13.28 -6.10 21.96
C LEU A 122 -13.81 -5.20 23.09
N GLN A 123 -14.03 -3.91 22.81
CA GLN A 123 -14.54 -2.95 23.81
C GLN A 123 -15.95 -3.32 24.30
N LEU A 124 -16.83 -3.75 23.38
CA LEU A 124 -18.18 -4.19 23.72
C LEU A 124 -18.15 -5.48 24.54
N GLU A 125 -17.35 -6.45 24.11
CA GLU A 125 -17.19 -7.72 24.83
C GLU A 125 -16.60 -7.51 26.22
N TRP A 126 -15.57 -6.65 26.35
CA TRP A 126 -14.98 -6.28 27.63
C TRP A 126 -16.01 -5.66 28.58
N SER A 127 -16.88 -4.80 28.06
CA SER A 127 -17.97 -4.21 28.84
C SER A 127 -18.95 -5.27 29.38
N LEU A 128 -19.28 -6.27 28.57
CA LEU A 128 -20.12 -7.40 29.00
C LEU A 128 -19.43 -8.26 30.06
N LEU A 129 -18.14 -8.54 29.90
CA LEU A 129 -17.35 -9.31 30.85
C LEU A 129 -17.20 -8.58 32.18
N HIS A 130 -16.99 -7.27 32.16
CA HIS A 130 -16.96 -6.43 33.35
C HIS A 130 -18.30 -6.46 34.11
N LEU A 131 -19.44 -6.34 33.43
CA LEU A 131 -20.76 -6.45 34.05
C LEU A 131 -20.97 -7.83 34.69
N LYS A 132 -20.53 -8.91 34.01
CA LYS A 132 -20.59 -10.27 34.57
C LYS A 132 -19.72 -10.42 35.83
N TYR A 133 -18.54 -9.80 35.84
CA TYR A 133 -17.62 -9.85 36.99
C TYR A 133 -18.21 -9.16 38.22
N ILE A 134 -18.77 -7.97 38.04
CA ILE A 134 -19.49 -7.25 39.10
C ILE A 134 -20.67 -8.08 39.62
N ASN A 135 -21.44 -8.70 38.72
CA ASN A 135 -22.58 -9.54 39.11
C ASN A 135 -22.17 -10.80 39.91
N GLN A 136 -20.94 -11.27 39.73
CA GLN A 136 -20.34 -12.38 40.49
C GLN A 136 -19.59 -11.90 41.75
N GLN A 137 -19.87 -10.67 42.22
CA GLN A 137 -19.29 -10.07 43.43
C GLN A 137 -17.75 -10.05 43.43
N ASN A 138 -17.12 -9.97 42.25
CA ASN A 138 -15.66 -9.87 42.10
C ASN A 138 -14.87 -11.09 42.62
N GLN A 139 -15.45 -12.30 42.57
CA GLN A 139 -14.83 -13.52 43.11
C GLN A 139 -14.47 -14.58 42.06
N SER A 140 -14.70 -14.29 40.77
CA SER A 140 -14.56 -15.29 39.70
C SER A 140 -13.21 -15.21 39.01
N VAL A 141 -12.25 -16.03 39.46
CA VAL A 141 -10.93 -16.18 38.81
C VAL A 141 -11.08 -16.72 37.39
N GLU A 142 -12.00 -17.66 37.15
CA GLU A 142 -12.28 -18.22 35.82
C GLU A 142 -12.71 -17.12 34.82
N LEU A 143 -13.51 -16.15 35.28
CA LEU A 143 -13.91 -15.04 34.43
C LEU A 143 -12.73 -14.12 34.09
N ILE A 144 -11.81 -13.88 35.04
CA ILE A 144 -10.58 -13.13 34.79
C ILE A 144 -9.67 -13.87 33.79
N GLU A 145 -9.52 -15.19 33.93
CA GLU A 145 -8.78 -16.00 32.97
C GLU A 145 -9.38 -15.89 31.57
N HIS A 146 -10.70 -15.91 31.46
CA HIS A 146 -11.40 -15.71 30.19
C HIS A 146 -11.14 -14.31 29.61
N MET A 147 -11.20 -13.25 30.43
CA MET A 147 -10.89 -11.87 30.02
C MET A 147 -9.45 -11.74 29.49
N VAL A 148 -8.47 -12.29 30.21
CA VAL A 148 -7.07 -12.27 29.78
C VAL A 148 -6.86 -13.09 28.51
N ASN A 149 -7.50 -14.26 28.42
CA ASN A 149 -7.44 -15.07 27.21
C ASN A 149 -8.01 -14.33 26.00
N ARG A 150 -9.06 -13.53 26.20
CA ARG A 150 -9.62 -12.73 25.12
C ARG A 150 -8.66 -11.67 24.59
N LEU A 151 -7.93 -11.00 25.49
CA LEU A 151 -6.87 -10.05 25.12
C LEU A 151 -5.72 -10.72 24.38
N ARG A 152 -5.37 -11.95 24.78
CA ARG A 152 -4.38 -12.79 24.10
C ARG A 152 -4.82 -13.09 22.67
N GLU A 153 -6.04 -13.60 22.47
CA GLU A 153 -6.61 -13.90 21.15
C GLU A 153 -6.63 -12.67 20.24
N PHE A 154 -7.08 -11.53 20.76
CA PHE A 154 -7.08 -10.27 20.03
C PHE A 154 -5.67 -9.85 19.60
N SER A 155 -4.69 -9.96 20.49
CA SER A 155 -3.28 -9.66 20.18
C SER A 155 -2.72 -10.60 19.11
N PHE A 156 -3.05 -11.90 19.15
CA PHE A 156 -2.67 -12.85 18.11
C PHE A 156 -3.32 -12.51 16.77
N MET A 157 -4.59 -12.11 16.76
CA MET A 157 -5.29 -11.69 15.54
C MET A 157 -4.61 -10.47 14.90
N ILE A 158 -4.24 -9.45 15.69
CA ILE A 158 -3.50 -8.28 15.17
C ILE A 158 -2.18 -8.72 14.56
N ASN A 159 -1.41 -9.55 15.26
CA ASN A 159 -0.12 -10.04 14.75
C ASN A 159 -0.28 -10.83 13.45
N ALA A 160 -1.30 -11.70 13.38
CA ALA A 160 -1.60 -12.46 12.18
C ALA A 160 -2.01 -11.57 11.00
N LEU A 161 -2.77 -10.49 11.25
CA LEU A 161 -3.13 -9.50 10.23
C LEU A 161 -1.89 -8.79 9.69
N VAL A 162 -0.98 -8.36 10.57
CA VAL A 162 0.29 -7.71 10.18
C VAL A 162 1.20 -8.67 9.41
N GLU A 163 1.30 -9.93 9.86
CA GLU A 163 2.11 -10.94 9.19
C GLU A 163 1.57 -11.25 7.78
N LYS A 164 0.24 -11.42 7.66
CA LYS A 164 -0.43 -11.64 6.38
C LYS A 164 -0.15 -10.49 5.42
N GLU A 165 -0.36 -9.25 5.87
CA GLU A 165 -0.09 -8.06 5.07
C GLU A 165 1.36 -7.99 4.61
N THR A 166 2.31 -8.30 5.50
CA THR A 166 3.74 -8.30 5.18
C THR A 166 4.05 -9.32 4.09
N LYS A 167 3.47 -10.53 4.17
CA LYS A 167 3.64 -11.58 3.14
C LYS A 167 3.04 -11.15 1.80
N GLU A 168 1.85 -10.58 1.81
CA GLU A 168 1.21 -10.09 0.58
C GLU A 168 2.02 -8.96 -0.06
N TRP A 169 2.56 -8.05 0.75
CA TRP A 169 3.42 -6.96 0.27
C TRP A 169 4.70 -7.49 -0.40
N ILE A 170 5.36 -8.50 0.21
CA ILE A 170 6.53 -9.16 -0.37
C ILE A 170 6.18 -9.84 -1.71
N ALA A 171 5.05 -10.55 -1.76
CA ALA A 171 4.61 -11.25 -2.97
C ALA A 171 4.28 -10.28 -4.12
N GLU A 172 3.59 -9.17 -3.83
CA GLU A 172 3.30 -8.11 -4.81
C GLU A 172 4.60 -7.47 -5.32
N PHE A 173 5.54 -7.19 -4.43
CA PHE A 173 6.84 -6.63 -4.81
C PHE A 173 7.62 -7.57 -5.74
N GLN A 174 7.71 -8.86 -5.40
CA GLN A 174 8.36 -9.86 -6.25
C GLN A 174 7.68 -10.00 -7.62
N THR A 175 6.34 -9.97 -7.65
CA THR A 175 5.56 -10.02 -8.88
C THR A 175 5.83 -8.81 -9.77
N ASN A 176 5.87 -7.61 -9.19
CA ASN A 176 6.16 -6.37 -9.91
C ASN A 176 7.57 -6.38 -10.50
N LEU A 177 8.57 -6.90 -9.77
CA LEU A 177 9.93 -7.08 -10.29
C LEU A 177 9.97 -8.05 -11.47
N ALA A 178 9.34 -9.23 -11.35
CA ALA A 178 9.32 -10.22 -12.42
C ALA A 178 8.64 -9.70 -13.70
N GLN A 179 7.54 -8.96 -13.56
CA GLN A 179 6.88 -8.32 -14.71
C GLN A 179 7.80 -7.30 -15.40
N LEU A 180 8.59 -6.55 -14.64
CA LEU A 180 9.51 -5.55 -15.19
C LEU A 180 10.64 -6.21 -16.00
N GLU A 181 11.22 -7.30 -15.48
CA GLU A 181 12.22 -8.09 -16.20
C GLU A 181 11.66 -8.70 -17.49
N ASN A 182 10.46 -9.28 -17.44
CA ASN A 182 9.82 -9.90 -18.60
C ASN A 182 9.49 -8.88 -19.68
N ASN A 183 8.93 -7.72 -19.31
CA ASN A 183 8.64 -6.65 -20.27
C ASN A 183 9.91 -6.09 -20.90
N THR A 184 11.01 -6.02 -20.14
CA THR A 184 12.31 -5.58 -20.66
C THR A 184 12.87 -6.60 -21.64
N LYS A 185 12.85 -7.89 -21.31
CA LYS A 185 13.27 -8.98 -22.21
C LYS A 185 12.43 -9.03 -23.49
N GLN A 186 11.11 -8.90 -23.39
CA GLN A 186 10.24 -8.89 -24.56
C GLN A 186 10.52 -7.70 -25.49
N LYS A 187 10.77 -6.50 -24.96
CA LYS A 187 11.16 -5.34 -25.77
C LYS A 187 12.53 -5.52 -26.43
N LEU A 188 13.48 -6.15 -25.77
CA LEU A 188 14.79 -6.47 -26.34
C LEU A 188 14.69 -7.52 -27.47
N ILE A 189 13.82 -8.51 -27.32
CA ILE A 189 13.58 -9.54 -28.33
C ILE A 189 12.83 -8.96 -29.54
N ALA A 190 11.79 -8.15 -29.31
CA ALA A 190 11.03 -7.49 -30.37
C ALA A 190 11.84 -6.39 -31.11
N GLY A 191 12.85 -5.81 -30.45
CA GLY A 191 13.77 -4.85 -31.05
C GLY A 191 14.98 -5.47 -31.76
N ARG A 192 15.15 -6.80 -31.72
CA ARG A 192 16.16 -7.50 -32.51
C ARG A 192 15.61 -7.65 -33.93
N PRO A 193 16.18 -6.98 -34.96
CA PRO A 193 15.77 -7.23 -36.34
C PRO A 193 16.01 -8.71 -36.64
N GLU A 194 14.95 -9.43 -37.02
CA GLU A 194 15.06 -10.80 -37.51
C GLU A 194 16.01 -10.80 -38.70
N HIS A 195 16.95 -11.75 -38.68
CA HIS A 195 17.92 -12.10 -39.71
C HIS A 195 17.85 -11.28 -41.01
N ILE A 196 18.84 -10.41 -41.22
CA ILE A 196 19.22 -10.02 -42.58
C ILE A 196 19.71 -11.31 -43.25
N GLU A 197 18.83 -11.98 -43.99
CA GLU A 197 19.25 -12.96 -45.01
C GLU A 197 20.04 -12.19 -46.05
N ILE A 198 21.36 -12.22 -45.93
CA ILE A 198 22.26 -11.74 -46.99
C ILE A 198 22.09 -12.73 -48.14
N LYS A 199 21.25 -12.39 -49.12
CA LYS A 199 21.24 -13.07 -50.41
C LYS A 199 22.59 -12.80 -51.08
N GLU A 200 23.51 -13.76 -50.98
CA GLU A 200 24.71 -13.77 -51.82
C GLU A 200 24.29 -13.88 -53.28
N HIS A 201 24.33 -12.75 -53.99
CA HIS A 201 24.24 -12.74 -55.44
C HIS A 201 25.54 -13.31 -56.01
N LYS A 202 25.50 -14.57 -56.45
CA LYS A 202 26.54 -15.16 -57.31
C LYS A 202 26.64 -14.35 -58.61
N THR A 203 27.72 -13.61 -58.75
CA THR A 203 28.15 -12.96 -60.00
C THR A 203 28.50 -14.05 -61.02
N THR A 204 27.91 -13.95 -62.20
CA THR A 204 28.29 -14.73 -63.40
C THR A 204 29.19 -13.86 -64.27
#